data_AF-A0A8J5D044-F1
#
_entry.id   AF-A0A8J5D044-F1
#
_cell.length_a   1.000
_cell.length_b   1.000
_cell.length_c   1.000
_cell.angle_alpha   90.00
_cell.angle_beta   90.00
_cell.angle_gamma   90.00
#
_symmetry.space_group_name_H-M   'P 1'
#
loop_
_entity.id
_entity.type
_entity.pdbx_description
1 polymer ?
#
loop_
_entity_poly.entity_id
_entity_poly.type
_entity_poly.pdbx_seq_one_letter_code
_entity_poly.pdbx_strand_id
1 'polypeptide(L)'
;MLVPLCINVVLSVVGFGVVLRAIPVLSTMFIDAGLFGRDLCKADRTKKVPESMGMVSGSVFLGIMFLFLGVPFSEHFLTSSKPFPHAAFSEYLTSLLSICCMLFLGFADDVLNLKWRYKLVLPTLASMPLLMVYYINQGSTTVVVPRLLRAWIGGTLNIGETAIKAL
;
A
#
# COMPACT_ATOMS: atom_id res chain seq x y z
N MET A 1 -6.72 -9.16 20.69
CA MET A 1 -5.96 -9.47 19.46
C MET A 1 -6.71 -10.40 18.50
N LEU A 2 -7.37 -11.47 18.97
CA LEU A 2 -8.10 -12.38 18.07
C LEU A 2 -9.30 -11.73 17.37
N VAL A 3 -10.13 -10.97 18.10
CA VAL A 3 -11.34 -10.31 17.57
C VAL A 3 -11.06 -9.42 16.34
N PRO A 4 -10.13 -8.43 16.38
CA PRO A 4 -9.85 -7.62 15.21
C PRO A 4 -9.31 -8.43 14.02
N LEU A 5 -8.55 -9.51 14.27
CA LEU A 5 -8.09 -10.41 13.21
C LEU A 5 -9.24 -11.17 12.55
N CYS A 6 -10.18 -11.71 13.35
CA CYS A 6 -11.38 -12.37 12.82
C CYS A 6 -12.22 -11.41 11.97
N ILE A 7 -12.41 -10.16 12.43
CA ILE A 7 -13.14 -9.13 11.67
C ILE A 7 -12.43 -8.83 10.35
N ASN A 8 -11.09 -8.71 10.36
CA ASN A 8 -10.32 -8.49 9.14
C ASN A 8 -10.47 -9.65 8.14
N VAL A 9 -10.46 -10.90 8.61
CA VAL A 9 -10.70 -12.08 7.75
C VAL A 9 -12.09 -12.02 7.12
N VAL A 10 -13.13 -11.73 7.92
CA VAL A 10 -14.50 -11.62 7.41
C VAL A 10 -14.61 -10.51 6.35
N LEU A 11 -14.07 -9.32 6.64
CA LEU A 11 -14.05 -8.21 5.70
C LEU A 11 -13.27 -8.53 4.42
N SER A 12 -12.18 -9.29 4.52
CA SER A 12 -11.39 -9.72 3.37
C SER A 12 -12.15 -10.71 2.47
N VAL A 13 -12.91 -11.65 3.07
CA VAL A 13 -13.77 -12.58 2.32
C VAL A 13 -14.90 -11.82 1.61
N VAL A 14 -15.53 -10.85 2.29
CA VAL A 14 -16.53 -9.97 1.68
C VAL A 14 -15.91 -9.19 0.52
N GLY A 15 -14.71 -8.63 0.73
CA GLY A 15 -13.94 -7.92 -0.29
C GLY A 15 -13.66 -8.75 -1.53
N PHE A 16 -13.23 -9.99 -1.33
CA PHE A 16 -13.02 -10.94 -2.42
C PHE A 16 -14.31 -11.13 -3.24
N GLY A 17 -15.45 -11.32 -2.58
CA GLY A 17 -16.75 -11.40 -3.25
C GLY A 17 -17.12 -10.14 -4.03
N VAL A 18 -16.82 -8.95 -3.49
CA VAL A 18 -17.05 -7.67 -4.17
C VAL A 18 -16.16 -7.56 -5.42
N VAL A 19 -14.87 -7.87 -5.32
CA VAL A 19 -13.93 -7.82 -6.45
C VAL A 19 -14.36 -8.76 -7.58
N LEU A 20 -14.76 -9.99 -7.26
CA LEU A 20 -15.24 -10.95 -8.26
C LEU A 20 -16.44 -10.45 -9.06
N ARG A 21 -17.33 -9.66 -8.44
CA ARG A 21 -18.48 -9.05 -9.11
C ARG A 21 -18.13 -7.74 -9.81
N ALA A 22 -17.24 -6.94 -9.22
CA ALA A 22 -16.87 -5.63 -9.73
C ALA A 22 -16.03 -5.71 -11.01
N ILE A 23 -15.07 -6.64 -11.09
CA ILE A 23 -14.19 -6.79 -12.26
C ILE A 23 -14.96 -6.94 -13.58
N PRO A 24 -15.90 -7.89 -13.75
CA PRO A 24 -16.60 -8.06 -15.03
C PRO A 24 -17.49 -6.85 -15.39
N VAL A 25 -18.12 -6.22 -14.38
CA VAL A 25 -19.00 -5.05 -14.58
C VAL A 25 -18.20 -3.83 -15.01
N LEU A 26 -17.06 -3.58 -14.37
CA LEU A 26 -16.21 -2.43 -14.66
C LEU A 26 -15.36 -2.65 -15.92
N SER A 27 -15.07 -3.90 -16.28
CA SER A 27 -14.31 -4.27 -17.47
C SER A 27 -14.81 -3.60 -18.75
N THR A 28 -16.13 -3.51 -18.94
CA THR A 28 -16.71 -2.86 -20.13
C THR A 28 -16.40 -1.36 -20.15
N MET A 29 -16.48 -0.68 -19.00
CA MET A 29 -16.16 0.74 -18.90
C MET A 29 -14.69 1.04 -19.23
N PHE A 30 -13.75 0.15 -18.85
CA PHE A 30 -12.34 0.31 -19.20
C PHE A 30 -12.10 0.14 -20.71
N ILE A 31 -12.78 -0.82 -21.34
CA ILE A 31 -12.73 -1.00 -22.80
C ILE A 31 -13.29 0.24 -23.52
N ASP A 32 -14.42 0.78 -23.04
CA ASP A 32 -15.07 1.96 -23.60
C ASP A 32 -14.21 3.23 -23.41
N ALA A 33 -13.47 3.32 -22.31
CA ALA A 33 -12.51 4.39 -22.03
C ALA A 33 -11.20 4.27 -22.84
N GLY A 34 -11.04 3.23 -23.67
CA GLY A 34 -9.84 3.00 -24.46
C GLY A 34 -8.69 2.34 -23.69
N LEU A 35 -8.90 1.94 -22.44
CA LEU A 35 -7.95 1.22 -21.60
C LEU A 35 -8.05 -0.29 -21.88
N PHE A 36 -7.55 -0.70 -23.03
CA PHE A 36 -7.53 -2.10 -23.43
C PHE A 36 -6.25 -2.49 -24.16
N GLY A 37 -5.84 -3.73 -23.94
CA GLY A 37 -4.69 -4.35 -24.56
C GLY A 37 -5.08 -5.52 -25.47
N ARG A 38 -4.09 -6.03 -26.18
CA ARG A 38 -4.18 -7.30 -26.92
C ARG A 38 -3.25 -8.31 -26.27
N ASP A 39 -3.72 -9.54 -26.15
CA ASP A 39 -2.89 -10.63 -25.64
C ASP A 39 -1.82 -11.00 -26.69
N LEU A 40 -0.57 -10.60 -26.45
CA LEU A 40 0.55 -10.81 -27.38
C LEU A 40 0.93 -12.29 -27.51
N CYS A 41 0.58 -13.11 -26.52
CA CYS A 41 0.89 -14.54 -26.47
C CYS A 41 -0.16 -15.41 -27.15
N LYS A 42 -1.26 -14.83 -27.67
CA LYS A 42 -2.31 -15.56 -28.38
C LYS A 42 -2.32 -15.22 -29.88
N ALA A 43 -2.64 -16.22 -30.69
CA ALA A 43 -2.79 -16.06 -32.13
C ALA A 43 -3.98 -15.15 -32.48
N ASP A 44 -5.06 -15.24 -31.70
CA ASP A 44 -6.18 -14.33 -31.79
C ASP A 44 -5.86 -12.99 -31.12
N ARG A 45 -5.41 -12.03 -31.94
CA ARG A 45 -5.11 -10.64 -31.53
C ARG A 45 -6.30 -9.70 -31.64
N THR A 46 -7.48 -10.21 -32.03
CA THR A 46 -8.68 -9.38 -32.22
C THR A 46 -9.43 -9.14 -30.90
N LYS A 47 -9.30 -10.07 -29.95
CA LYS A 47 -9.89 -9.97 -28.63
C LYS A 47 -9.23 -8.86 -27.80
N LYS A 48 -10.02 -7.85 -27.43
CA LYS A 48 -9.62 -6.79 -26.49
C LYS A 48 -9.69 -7.31 -25.05
N VAL A 49 -8.67 -7.02 -24.26
CA VAL A 49 -8.60 -7.34 -22.83
C VAL A 49 -8.54 -6.02 -22.06
N PRO A 50 -9.41 -5.78 -21.06
CA PRO A 50 -9.36 -4.55 -20.27
C PRO A 50 -8.03 -4.45 -19.52
N GLU A 51 -7.38 -3.29 -19.59
CA GLU A 51 -6.15 -2.98 -18.84
C GLU A 51 -6.47 -2.31 -17.51
N SER A 52 -5.48 -2.22 -16.61
CA SER A 52 -5.58 -1.50 -15.33
C SER A 52 -6.65 -1.98 -14.33
N MET A 53 -7.14 -3.22 -14.47
CA MET A 53 -8.13 -3.80 -13.54
C MET A 53 -7.61 -3.92 -12.09
N GLY A 54 -6.29 -3.82 -11.87
CA GLY A 54 -5.69 -3.73 -10.54
C GLY A 54 -6.20 -2.55 -9.71
N MET A 55 -6.61 -1.45 -10.36
CA MET A 55 -7.26 -0.31 -9.69
C MET A 55 -8.56 -0.72 -8.99
N VAL A 56 -9.35 -1.62 -9.58
CA VAL A 56 -10.61 -2.09 -9.01
C VAL A 56 -10.36 -2.90 -7.73
N SER A 57 -9.40 -3.82 -7.76
CA SER A 57 -9.03 -4.56 -6.55
C SER A 57 -8.41 -3.65 -5.49
N GLY A 58 -7.61 -2.67 -5.89
CA GLY A 58 -6.96 -1.73 -4.99
C GLY A 58 -7.94 -0.79 -4.29
N SER A 59 -8.96 -0.29 -5.00
CA SER A 59 -9.99 0.57 -4.42
C SER A 59 -10.86 -0.19 -3.40
N VAL A 60 -11.20 -1.45 -3.69
CA VAL A 60 -11.91 -2.31 -2.73
C VAL A 60 -11.03 -2.58 -1.50
N PHE A 61 -9.74 -2.87 -1.69
CA PHE A 61 -8.79 -3.04 -0.59
C PHE A 61 -8.73 -1.78 0.30
N LEU A 62 -8.58 -0.59 -0.28
CA LEU A 62 -8.58 0.66 0.47
C LEU A 62 -9.89 0.88 1.21
N GLY A 63 -11.04 0.66 0.55
CA GLY A 63 -12.35 0.77 1.17
C GLY A 63 -12.49 -0.13 2.40
N ILE A 64 -12.02 -1.39 2.30
CA ILE A 64 -12.01 -2.33 3.43
C ILE A 64 -11.07 -1.88 4.54
N MET A 65 -9.88 -1.41 4.21
CA MET A 65 -8.92 -0.95 5.22
C MET A 65 -9.36 0.34 5.92
N PHE A 66 -10.09 1.23 5.24
CA PHE A 66 -10.73 2.39 5.85
C PHE A 66 -11.89 1.98 6.78
N LEU A 67 -12.69 0.99 6.39
CA LEU A 67 -13.70 0.42 7.30
C LEU A 67 -13.05 -0.27 8.50
N PHE A 68 -11.94 -0.97 8.28
CA PHE A 68 -11.19 -1.65 9.33
C PHE A 68 -10.48 -0.68 10.27
N LEU A 69 -10.18 0.55 9.85
CA LEU A 69 -9.50 1.58 10.66
C LEU A 69 -10.12 1.75 12.06
N GLY A 70 -11.45 1.73 12.17
CA GLY A 70 -12.15 1.93 13.44
C GLY A 70 -12.07 0.72 14.39
N VAL A 71 -11.85 -0.49 13.87
CA VAL A 71 -11.90 -1.74 14.63
C VAL A 71 -10.74 -1.90 15.64
N PRO A 72 -9.46 -1.73 15.28
CA PRO A 72 -8.36 -1.91 16.24
C PRO A 72 -8.33 -0.82 17.32
N PHE A 73 -8.90 0.35 17.06
CA PHE A 73 -8.93 1.48 17.98
C PHE A 73 -10.30 1.66 18.68
N SER A 74 -11.29 0.81 18.40
CA SER A 74 -12.67 0.93 18.90
C SER A 74 -12.77 1.05 20.42
N GLU A 75 -12.02 0.22 21.14
CA GLU A 75 -11.94 0.21 22.60
C GLU A 75 -11.47 1.56 23.17
N HIS A 76 -10.56 2.24 22.46
CA HIS A 76 -10.02 3.55 22.86
C HIS A 76 -10.98 4.69 22.53
N PHE A 77 -11.85 4.52 21.53
CA PHE A 77 -12.92 5.48 21.22
C PHE A 77 -14.11 5.37 22.17
N LEU A 78 -14.46 4.15 22.60
CA LEU A 78 -15.61 3.89 23.46
C LEU A 78 -15.28 4.04 24.95
N THR A 79 -14.02 3.79 25.35
CA THR A 79 -13.60 3.85 26.74
C THR A 79 -12.59 4.97 26.96
N SER A 80 -13.03 6.10 27.52
CA SER A 80 -12.19 7.28 27.80
C SER A 80 -11.16 7.09 28.93
N SER A 81 -10.91 5.86 29.40
CA SER A 81 -10.05 5.60 30.55
C SER A 81 -8.55 5.57 30.22
N LYS A 82 -8.18 5.44 28.93
CA LYS A 82 -6.79 5.34 28.48
C LYS A 82 -6.45 6.44 27.46
N PRO A 83 -5.21 6.97 27.48
CA PRO A 83 -4.76 7.90 26.45
C PRO A 83 -4.76 7.22 25.08
N PHE A 84 -5.15 7.96 24.04
CA PHE A 84 -5.24 7.43 22.69
C PHE A 84 -3.84 7.12 22.11
N PRO A 85 -3.62 5.94 21.50
CA PRO A 85 -2.33 5.55 20.93
C PRO A 85 -2.07 6.26 19.58
N HIS A 86 -1.66 7.53 19.63
CA HIS A 86 -1.42 8.35 18.44
C HIS A 86 -0.35 7.78 17.51
N ALA A 87 0.70 7.14 18.03
CA ALA A 87 1.79 6.58 17.23
C ALA A 87 1.32 5.41 16.33
N ALA A 88 0.58 4.46 16.90
CA ALA A 88 0.06 3.32 16.14
C ALA A 88 -1.00 3.76 15.11
N PHE A 89 -1.81 4.77 15.46
CA PHE A 89 -2.81 5.34 14.56
C PHE A 89 -2.16 6.09 13.39
N SER A 90 -1.11 6.88 13.65
CA SER A 90 -0.38 7.61 12.60
C SER A 90 0.37 6.66 11.65
N GLU A 91 0.94 5.56 12.16
CA GLU A 91 1.54 4.49 11.35
C GLU A 91 0.51 3.85 10.41
N TYR A 92 -0.67 3.52 10.95
CA TYR A 92 -1.73 2.90 10.16
C TYR A 92 -2.22 3.83 9.04
N LEU A 93 -2.58 5.09 9.36
CA LEU A 93 -3.02 6.06 8.35
C LEU A 93 -1.96 6.33 7.28
N THR A 94 -0.70 6.43 7.69
CA THR A 94 0.41 6.67 6.77
C THR A 94 0.65 5.50 5.84
N SER A 95 0.52 4.26 6.34
CA SER A 95 0.61 3.08 5.49
C SER A 95 -0.49 3.07 4.42
N LEU A 96 -1.73 3.43 4.80
CA LEU A 96 -2.84 3.54 3.84
C LEU A 96 -2.66 4.68 2.85
N LEU A 97 -2.14 5.83 3.30
CA LEU A 97 -1.84 6.94 2.41
C LEU A 97 -0.79 6.55 1.37
N SER A 98 0.29 5.88 1.79
CA SER A 98 1.34 5.42 0.88
C SER A 98 0.80 4.41 -0.15
N ILE A 99 -0.03 3.45 0.28
CA ILE A 99 -0.68 2.49 -0.62
C ILE A 99 -1.65 3.20 -1.58
N CYS A 100 -2.43 4.17 -1.09
CA CYS A 100 -3.35 4.96 -1.89
C CYS A 100 -2.62 5.77 -2.97
N CYS A 101 -1.53 6.46 -2.59
CA CYS A 101 -0.68 7.17 -3.54
C CYS A 101 -0.09 6.23 -4.60
N MET A 102 0.39 5.04 -4.20
CA MET A 102 0.95 4.08 -5.16
C MET A 102 -0.11 3.50 -6.10
N LEU A 103 -1.33 3.22 -5.60
CA LEU A 103 -2.44 2.76 -6.43
C LEU A 103 -2.87 3.83 -7.44
N PHE A 104 -2.98 5.08 -7.01
CA PHE A 104 -3.32 6.20 -7.89
C PHE A 104 -2.24 6.43 -8.95
N LEU A 105 -0.97 6.46 -8.55
CA LEU A 105 0.15 6.67 -9.47
C LEU A 105 0.35 5.49 -10.42
N GLY A 106 0.10 4.26 -9.98
CA GLY A 106 0.12 3.08 -10.85
C GLY A 106 -0.94 3.17 -11.94
N PHE A 107 -2.16 3.58 -11.59
CA PHE A 107 -3.20 3.84 -12.59
C PHE A 107 -2.86 5.02 -13.51
N ALA A 108 -2.30 6.10 -12.96
CA ALA A 108 -1.88 7.24 -13.77
C ALA A 108 -0.76 6.87 -14.76
N ASP A 109 0.18 5.99 -14.38
CA ASP A 109 1.21 5.45 -15.27
C ASP A 109 0.60 4.62 -16.42
N ASP A 110 -0.41 3.80 -16.12
CA ASP A 110 -1.12 3.03 -17.14
C ASP A 110 -1.87 3.94 -18.14
N VAL A 111 -2.55 4.99 -17.65
CA VAL A 111 -3.31 5.92 -18.50
C VAL A 111 -2.38 6.82 -19.32
N LEU A 112 -1.33 7.36 -18.70
CA LEU A 112 -0.47 8.38 -19.32
C LEU A 112 0.73 7.78 -20.07
N ASN A 113 0.98 6.48 -19.95
CA ASN A 113 2.13 5.78 -20.55
C ASN A 113 3.45 6.52 -20.29
N LEU A 114 3.77 6.75 -19.01
CA LEU A 114 4.92 7.59 -18.65
C LEU A 114 6.26 6.97 -19.07
N LYS A 115 7.22 7.84 -19.39
CA LYS A 115 8.59 7.41 -19.70
C LYS A 115 9.23 6.73 -18.49
N TRP A 116 10.14 5.79 -18.74
CA TRP A 116 10.85 5.00 -17.72
C TRP A 116 11.46 5.82 -16.57
N ARG A 117 11.90 7.06 -16.83
CA ARG A 117 12.45 7.96 -15.81
C ARG A 117 11.47 8.25 -14.68
N TYR A 118 10.20 8.48 -15.03
CA TYR A 118 9.16 8.78 -14.05
C TYR A 118 8.75 7.53 -13.28
N LYS A 119 8.80 6.34 -13.90
CA LYS A 119 8.51 5.07 -13.21
C LYS A 119 9.43 4.82 -12.01
N LEU A 120 10.63 5.42 -11.99
CA LEU A 120 11.53 5.39 -10.83
C LEU A 120 11.22 6.47 -9.77
N VAL A 121 10.68 7.62 -10.18
CA VAL A 121 10.38 8.76 -9.29
C VAL A 121 9.01 8.63 -8.62
N LEU A 122 8.04 7.99 -9.27
CA LEU A 122 6.70 7.84 -8.69
C LEU A 122 6.70 7.03 -7.39
N PRO A 123 7.40 5.88 -7.27
CA PRO A 123 7.43 5.12 -6.03
C PRO A 123 8.19 5.83 -4.91
N THR A 124 9.24 6.60 -5.23
CA THR A 124 9.98 7.35 -4.21
C THR A 124 9.09 8.41 -3.58
N LEU A 125 8.32 9.14 -4.39
CA LEU A 125 7.34 10.11 -3.89
C LEU A 125 6.22 9.43 -3.08
N ALA A 126 5.70 8.29 -3.54
CA ALA A 126 4.66 7.53 -2.83
C ALA A 126 5.13 6.99 -1.46
N SER A 127 6.43 6.74 -1.29
CA SER A 127 7.02 6.25 -0.05
C SER A 127 7.35 7.34 0.98
N MET A 128 7.33 8.63 0.58
CA MET A 128 7.69 9.75 1.47
C MET A 128 6.86 9.84 2.77
N PRO A 129 5.52 9.66 2.75
CA PRO A 129 4.74 9.69 3.99
C PRO A 129 5.21 8.64 5.00
N LEU A 130 5.50 7.43 4.52
CA LEU A 130 5.98 6.32 5.34
C LEU A 130 7.31 6.67 6.00
N LEU A 131 8.24 7.29 5.25
CA LEU A 131 9.53 7.73 5.77
C LEU A 131 9.37 8.79 6.88
N MET A 132 8.46 9.74 6.72
CA MET A 132 8.22 10.80 7.70
C MET A 132 7.70 10.24 9.03
N VAL A 133 6.75 9.30 9.00
CA VAL A 133 6.25 8.69 10.24
C VAL A 133 7.25 7.74 10.87
N TYR A 134 8.04 7.02 10.06
CA TYR A 134 9.14 6.22 10.57
C TYR A 134 10.14 7.06 11.38
N TYR A 135 10.48 8.23 10.86
CA TYR A 135 11.37 9.18 11.51
C TYR A 135 10.79 9.73 12.83
N ILE A 136 9.50 10.08 12.85
CA ILE A 136 8.84 10.66 14.05
C ILE A 136 8.65 9.62 15.16
N ASN A 137 8.26 8.39 14.83
CA ASN A 137 7.86 7.41 15.85
C ASN A 137 9.01 6.52 16.35
N GLN A 138 9.76 5.89 15.45
CA GLN A 138 10.73 4.85 15.80
C GLN A 138 12.18 5.30 15.61
N GLY A 139 12.48 6.02 14.52
CA GLY A 139 13.77 6.65 14.25
C GLY A 139 14.99 5.72 14.25
N SER A 140 14.80 4.39 14.32
CA SER A 140 15.91 3.46 14.47
C SER A 140 16.56 3.19 13.12
N THR A 141 17.80 3.60 12.93
CA THR A 141 18.53 3.40 11.67
C THR A 141 19.57 2.27 11.76
N THR A 142 19.46 1.44 12.80
CA THR A 142 20.39 0.33 13.06
C THR A 142 19.87 -0.94 12.41
N VAL A 143 20.65 -1.50 11.48
CA VAL A 143 20.33 -2.72 10.73
C VAL A 143 21.24 -3.85 11.18
N VAL A 144 20.66 -5.05 11.34
CA VAL A 144 21.44 -6.27 11.64
C VAL A 144 22.04 -6.82 10.35
N VAL A 145 23.35 -7.03 10.35
CA VAL A 145 24.08 -7.51 9.17
C VAL A 145 23.80 -9.00 8.92
N PRO A 146 23.52 -9.43 7.67
CA PRO A 146 23.35 -10.82 7.30
C PRO A 146 24.58 -11.66 7.64
N ARG A 147 24.41 -12.94 7.98
CA ARG A 147 25.48 -13.81 8.50
C ARG A 147 26.74 -13.84 7.62
N LEU A 148 26.57 -13.81 6.29
CA LEU A 148 27.67 -13.84 5.31
C LEU A 148 28.57 -12.59 5.37
N LEU A 149 28.01 -11.44 5.73
CA LEU A 149 28.70 -10.15 5.72
C LEU A 149 29.23 -9.75 7.10
N ARG A 150 28.88 -10.48 8.16
CA ARG A 150 29.30 -10.18 9.54
C ARG A 150 30.81 -10.22 9.74
N ALA A 151 31.52 -11.07 8.99
CA ALA A 151 32.97 -11.15 9.04
C ALA A 151 33.68 -9.86 8.61
N TRP A 152 33.02 -9.06 7.75
CA TRP A 152 33.61 -7.83 7.18
C TRP A 152 33.07 -6.56 7.83
N ILE A 153 31.79 -6.53 8.20
CA ILE A 153 31.07 -5.30 8.60
C ILE A 153 30.73 -5.29 10.11
N GLY A 154 30.80 -6.44 10.79
CA GLY A 154 30.35 -6.60 12.17
C GLY A 154 28.89 -7.07 12.27
N GLY A 155 28.37 -7.16 13.51
CA GLY A 155 27.03 -7.69 13.77
C GLY A 155 25.88 -6.72 13.47
N THR A 156 26.10 -5.43 13.71
CA THR A 156 25.10 -4.36 13.56
C THR A 156 25.74 -3.14 12.91
N LEU A 157 25.04 -2.53 11.96
CA LEU A 157 25.49 -1.33 11.24
C LEU A 157 24.43 -0.23 11.38
N ASN A 158 24.83 0.97 11.77
CA ASN A 158 23.97 2.14 11.73
C ASN A 158 24.16 2.86 10.39
N ILE A 159 23.08 2.95 9.60
CA ILE A 159 23.06 3.54 8.24
C ILE A 159 22.57 5.00 8.29
N GLY A 160 22.03 5.43 9.42
CA GLY A 160 21.49 6.78 9.60
C GLY A 160 22.58 7.82 9.84
N GLU A 161 22.24 9.07 9.60
CA GLU A 161 23.13 10.19 9.86
C GLU A 161 23.28 10.38 11.38
N THR A 162 24.51 10.32 11.89
CA THR A 162 24.84 10.67 13.28
C THR A 162 24.57 12.15 13.60
N ALA A 163 24.23 12.98 12.62
CA ALA A 163 24.12 14.44 12.74
C ALA A 163 22.78 14.95 13.32
N ILE A 164 21.73 14.13 13.37
CA ILE A 164 20.39 14.62 13.74
C ILE A 164 20.14 14.59 15.28
N LYS A 165 21.04 13.99 16.06
CA LYS A 165 20.99 14.02 17.54
C LYS A 165 21.68 15.25 18.16
N ALA A 166 22.14 16.22 17.37
CA ALA A 166 22.86 17.40 17.83
C ALA A 166 22.08 18.73 17.69
N LEU A 167 20.77 18.68 17.42
CA LEU A 167 19.88 19.84 17.47
C LEU A 167 18.78 19.66 18.52
#